data_AF-A0AAJ6NSV0-F1
#
_entry.id   AF-A0AAJ6NSV0-F1
#
_cell.length_a   1.000
_cell.length_b   1.000
_cell.length_c   1.000
_cell.angle_alpha   90.00
_cell.angle_beta   90.00
_cell.angle_gamma   90.00
#
_symmetry.space_group_name_H-M   'P 1'
#
loop_
_entity.id
_entity.type
_entity.pdbx_description
1 polymer ?
#
loop_
_entity_poly.entity_id
_entity_poly.type
_entity_poly.pdbx_seq_one_letter_code
_entity_poly.pdbx_strand_id
1 'polypeptide(L)'
;MKQPRDYSLRVTLNQSELYLLKAESERQGVPMTAVVRQLIRVKAISPEVNLPTTELPELSVLPNFSYTSKPEQILQGAMQEFLQHGYADTSMDRVAATAGVSKQTLYSYFKDKEGLFTALIERIVSERFQFLFNSQILQGEPEVVLRQVAITLLTQILNDQKYLAFIRLVFAESGRFPHLAQTFIRNGFGLGIQILTQYLASHPELKISDPEATARIFAGSVMSYIMTMEMLHGKYTMPMSSDRLIDSLINLIIPQPS
;
A
#
# COMPACT_ATOMS: atom_id res chain seq x y z
N MET A 1 -10.47 -44.85 20.34
CA MET A 1 -10.93 -43.90 19.29
C MET A 1 -11.12 -42.54 19.94
N LYS A 2 -10.30 -41.54 19.59
CA LYS A 2 -10.45 -40.16 20.09
C LYS A 2 -11.39 -39.40 19.14
N GLN A 3 -12.42 -38.76 19.67
CA GLN A 3 -13.32 -37.86 18.92
C GLN A 3 -12.54 -36.65 18.37
N PRO A 4 -12.86 -36.15 17.16
CA PRO A 4 -12.23 -34.94 16.63
C PRO A 4 -12.73 -33.71 17.40
N ARG A 5 -11.80 -32.82 17.78
CA ARG A 5 -12.13 -31.52 18.38
C ARG A 5 -12.71 -30.61 17.30
N ASP A 6 -13.92 -30.14 17.51
CA ASP A 6 -14.57 -29.11 16.69
C ASP A 6 -13.97 -27.73 17.03
N TYR A 7 -13.22 -27.16 16.08
CA TYR A 7 -12.65 -25.82 16.18
C TYR A 7 -13.45 -24.87 15.27
N SER A 8 -14.67 -24.53 15.68
CA SER A 8 -15.43 -23.44 15.07
C SER A 8 -14.98 -22.09 15.67
N LEU A 9 -14.05 -21.41 15.00
CA LEU A 9 -13.67 -20.02 15.32
C LEU A 9 -14.80 -19.08 14.88
N ARG A 10 -15.49 -18.45 15.84
CA ARG A 10 -16.52 -17.43 15.57
C ARG A 10 -15.88 -16.06 15.36
N VAL A 11 -16.02 -15.49 14.17
CA VAL A 11 -15.67 -14.09 13.92
C VAL A 11 -16.84 -13.22 14.37
N THR A 12 -16.62 -12.39 15.38
CA THR A 12 -17.62 -11.39 15.80
C THR A 12 -17.32 -10.09 15.06
N LEU A 13 -18.23 -9.67 14.20
CA LEU A 13 -18.12 -8.41 13.47
C LEU A 13 -18.73 -7.29 14.31
N ASN A 14 -18.03 -6.16 14.41
CA ASN A 14 -18.61 -4.97 15.00
C ASN A 14 -19.64 -4.34 14.04
N GLN A 15 -20.47 -3.43 14.55
CA GLN A 15 -21.52 -2.80 13.73
C GLN A 15 -20.96 -2.15 12.45
N SER A 16 -19.83 -1.45 12.54
CA SER A 16 -19.21 -0.78 11.39
C SER A 16 -18.79 -1.77 10.30
N GLU A 17 -18.27 -2.94 10.66
CA GLU A 17 -17.92 -4.00 9.71
C GLU A 17 -19.16 -4.60 9.04
N LEU A 18 -20.25 -4.80 9.78
CA LEU A 18 -21.54 -5.23 9.25
C LEU A 18 -22.11 -4.22 8.22
N TYR A 19 -21.96 -2.92 8.47
CA TYR A 19 -22.40 -1.88 7.53
C TYR A 19 -21.60 -1.90 6.22
N LEU A 20 -20.28 -2.07 6.28
CA LEU A 20 -19.42 -2.14 5.09
C LEU A 20 -19.75 -3.38 4.23
N LEU A 21 -19.99 -4.52 4.88
CA LEU A 21 -20.37 -5.76 4.20
C LEU A 21 -21.72 -5.65 3.48
N LYS A 22 -22.67 -4.95 4.09
CA LYS A 22 -23.98 -4.70 3.48
C LYS A 22 -23.88 -3.76 2.28
N ALA A 23 -23.13 -2.67 2.39
CA ALA A 23 -22.92 -1.74 1.28
C ALA A 23 -22.27 -2.42 0.07
N GLU A 24 -21.28 -3.28 0.31
CA GLU A 24 -20.58 -4.01 -0.76
C GLU A 24 -21.47 -5.11 -1.37
N SER A 25 -22.32 -5.76 -0.56
CA SER A 25 -23.36 -6.70 -1.01
C SER A 25 -24.34 -6.05 -1.98
N GLU A 26 -24.83 -4.87 -1.64
CA GLU A 26 -25.76 -4.10 -2.48
C GLU A 26 -25.07 -3.59 -3.76
N ARG A 27 -23.82 -3.12 -3.66
CA ARG A 27 -23.02 -2.69 -4.81
C ARG A 27 -22.79 -3.81 -5.84
N GLN A 28 -22.53 -5.02 -5.36
CA GLN A 28 -22.27 -6.18 -6.20
C GLN A 28 -23.54 -6.92 -6.62
N GLY A 29 -24.70 -6.58 -6.04
CA GLY A 29 -25.96 -7.29 -6.28
C GLY A 29 -25.94 -8.76 -5.81
N VAL A 30 -25.07 -9.10 -4.86
CA VAL A 30 -24.91 -10.47 -4.33
C VAL A 30 -25.27 -10.50 -2.85
N PRO A 31 -25.76 -11.63 -2.30
CA PRO A 31 -26.08 -11.72 -0.87
C PRO A 31 -24.86 -11.42 0.02
N MET A 32 -25.08 -10.78 1.17
CA MET A 32 -24.00 -10.39 2.09
C MET A 32 -23.15 -11.59 2.55
N THR A 33 -23.74 -12.79 2.60
CA THR A 33 -23.01 -14.04 2.90
C THR A 33 -22.01 -14.43 1.81
N ALA A 34 -22.17 -13.96 0.57
CA ALA A 34 -21.20 -14.12 -0.51
C ALA A 34 -20.02 -13.17 -0.34
N VAL A 35 -20.27 -11.90 0.00
CA VAL A 35 -19.24 -10.89 0.29
C VAL A 35 -18.41 -11.28 1.51
N VAL A 36 -19.07 -11.72 2.58
CA VAL A 36 -18.41 -12.24 3.78
C VAL A 36 -17.54 -13.46 3.43
N ARG A 37 -18.04 -14.40 2.63
CA ARG A 37 -17.25 -15.55 2.17
C ARG A 37 -16.06 -15.13 1.32
N GLN A 38 -16.20 -14.11 0.48
CA GLN A 38 -15.11 -13.58 -0.34
C GLN A 38 -14.02 -12.94 0.54
N LEU A 39 -14.40 -12.16 1.55
CA LEU A 39 -13.46 -11.59 2.53
C LEU A 39 -12.78 -12.65 3.40
N ILE A 40 -13.50 -13.71 3.79
CA ILE A 40 -12.94 -14.86 4.50
C ILE A 40 -11.96 -15.64 3.60
N ARG A 41 -12.26 -15.76 2.30
CA ARG A 41 -11.40 -16.42 1.31
C ARG A 41 -10.12 -15.64 1.04
N VAL A 42 -10.15 -14.32 1.14
CA VAL A 42 -8.97 -13.43 1.08
C VAL A 42 -8.16 -13.46 2.39
N LYS A 43 -8.78 -13.79 3.53
CA LYS A 43 -8.13 -13.84 4.86
C LYS A 43 -7.78 -15.24 5.38
N ALA A 44 -8.05 -16.31 4.62
CA ALA A 44 -7.73 -17.71 4.94
C ALA A 44 -7.99 -18.12 6.42
N ILE A 45 -9.23 -18.48 6.77
CA ILE A 45 -9.67 -19.55 7.71
C ILE A 45 -11.22 -19.62 7.68
N SER A 46 -11.76 -20.87 7.65
CA SER A 46 -13.14 -21.40 7.57
C SER A 46 -14.38 -20.66 8.15
N PRO A 47 -15.62 -21.13 7.81
CA PRO A 47 -16.85 -20.33 7.76
C PRO A 47 -17.81 -20.54 8.94
N GLU A 48 -18.42 -19.46 9.42
CA GLU A 48 -19.84 -19.33 9.84
C GLU A 48 -20.03 -17.96 10.52
N VAL A 49 -20.67 -17.01 9.82
CA VAL A 49 -21.01 -15.68 10.36
C VAL A 49 -22.50 -15.67 10.67
N ASN A 50 -22.83 -15.51 11.95
CA ASN A 50 -24.20 -15.39 12.42
C ASN A 50 -24.58 -13.90 12.44
N LEU A 51 -25.48 -13.50 11.56
CA LEU A 51 -25.93 -12.11 11.42
C LEU A 51 -27.09 -11.85 12.39
N PRO A 52 -27.10 -10.73 13.14
CA PRO A 52 -28.22 -10.42 14.03
C PRO A 52 -29.52 -10.21 13.24
N THR A 53 -30.60 -10.81 13.71
CA THR A 53 -31.97 -10.82 13.12
C THR A 53 -32.79 -9.56 13.39
N THR A 54 -32.20 -8.52 13.96
CA THR A 54 -32.92 -7.28 14.28
C THR A 54 -33.07 -6.43 13.02
N GLU A 55 -34.30 -6.03 12.69
CA GLU A 55 -34.63 -5.17 11.56
C GLU A 55 -33.79 -3.88 11.61
N LEU A 56 -32.93 -3.70 10.61
CA LEU A 56 -32.12 -2.50 10.43
C LEU A 56 -33.03 -1.36 9.94
N PRO A 57 -32.86 -0.12 10.44
CA PRO A 57 -33.68 1.02 10.02
C PRO A 57 -33.57 1.30 8.51
N GLU A 58 -34.65 1.82 7.91
CA GLU A 58 -34.75 2.14 6.47
C GLU A 58 -33.66 3.12 6.02
N LEU A 59 -33.04 2.81 4.86
CA LEU A 59 -31.92 3.53 4.24
C LEU A 59 -32.24 4.98 3.81
N SER A 60 -33.48 5.44 3.95
CA SER A 60 -33.97 6.74 3.46
C SER A 60 -33.64 7.93 4.38
N VAL A 61 -33.12 7.70 5.59
CA VAL A 61 -32.89 8.75 6.61
C VAL A 61 -31.39 8.98 6.92
N LEU A 62 -30.46 8.40 6.16
CA LEU A 62 -29.04 8.53 6.47
C LEU A 62 -28.40 9.75 5.78
N PRO A 63 -27.91 10.76 6.53
CA PRO A 63 -27.01 11.76 5.98
C PRO A 63 -25.75 11.09 5.41
N ASN A 64 -25.28 11.55 4.26
CA ASN A 64 -24.03 11.15 3.60
C ASN A 64 -22.84 11.32 4.57
N PHE A 65 -22.49 10.28 5.32
CA PHE A 65 -21.29 10.27 6.15
C PHE A 65 -20.32 9.19 5.68
N SER A 66 -19.30 9.62 4.93
CA SER A 66 -18.01 8.94 4.95
C SER A 66 -17.32 9.33 6.26
N TYR A 67 -17.48 8.54 7.33
CA TYR A 67 -16.73 8.76 8.57
C TYR A 67 -15.28 8.33 8.37
N THR A 68 -14.47 9.22 7.81
CA THR A 68 -13.02 9.12 7.88
C THR A 68 -12.61 9.23 9.36
N SER A 69 -11.85 8.27 9.87
CA SER A 69 -11.39 8.30 11.27
C SER A 69 -10.60 9.57 11.55
N LYS A 70 -10.58 10.06 12.81
CA LYS A 70 -9.81 11.28 13.14
C LYS A 70 -8.33 11.20 12.75
N PRO A 71 -7.61 10.08 12.99
CA PRO A 71 -6.26 9.90 12.47
C PRO A 71 -6.17 10.04 10.95
N GLU A 72 -7.09 9.42 10.20
CA GLU A 72 -7.07 9.46 8.74
C GLU A 72 -7.34 10.89 8.22
N GLN A 73 -8.28 11.61 8.84
CA GLN A 73 -8.56 13.02 8.53
C GLN A 73 -7.31 13.90 8.74
N ILE A 74 -6.57 13.65 9.83
CA ILE A 74 -5.31 14.33 10.11
C ILE A 74 -4.25 13.99 9.05
N LEU A 75 -4.08 12.71 8.70
CA LEU A 75 -3.08 12.27 7.72
C LEU A 75 -3.36 12.84 6.32
N GLN A 76 -4.63 12.99 5.95
CA GLN A 76 -5.03 13.67 4.71
C GLN A 76 -4.67 15.16 4.72
N GLY A 77 -4.97 15.87 5.82
CA GLY A 77 -4.57 17.27 5.97
C GLY A 77 -3.04 17.45 6.00
N ALA A 78 -2.32 16.52 6.63
CA ALA A 78 -0.86 16.51 6.66
C ALA A 78 -0.27 16.33 5.26
N MET A 79 -0.79 15.38 4.48
CA MET A 79 -0.39 15.19 3.09
C MET A 79 -0.57 16.47 2.27
N GLN A 80 -1.72 17.14 2.40
CA GLN A 80 -1.98 18.39 1.68
C GLN A 80 -0.96 19.48 2.05
N GLU A 81 -0.75 19.74 3.34
CA GLU A 81 0.21 20.75 3.80
C GLU A 81 1.64 20.43 3.35
N PHE A 82 2.08 19.18 3.51
CA PHE A 82 3.42 18.77 3.11
C PHE A 82 3.67 18.91 1.61
N LEU A 83 2.69 18.56 0.77
CA LEU A 83 2.82 18.72 -0.68
C LEU A 83 2.78 20.19 -1.13
N GLN A 84 2.03 21.03 -0.42
CA GLN A 84 1.87 22.44 -0.79
C GLN A 84 3.01 23.33 -0.25
N HIS A 85 3.53 23.03 0.94
CA HIS A 85 4.46 23.90 1.67
C HIS A 85 5.81 23.24 1.96
N GLY A 86 6.01 21.99 1.57
CA GLY A 86 7.21 21.25 1.95
C GLY A 86 7.18 20.79 3.40
N TYR A 87 8.21 20.05 3.81
CA TYR A 87 8.28 19.55 5.18
C TYR A 87 8.69 20.67 6.15
N ALA A 88 9.61 21.54 5.73
CA ALA A 88 10.15 22.61 6.57
C ALA A 88 9.06 23.59 7.04
N ASP A 89 8.29 24.13 6.09
CA ASP A 89 7.35 25.25 6.33
C ASP A 89 5.95 24.80 6.75
N THR A 90 5.74 23.48 6.84
CA THR A 90 4.54 22.89 7.44
C THR A 90 4.68 22.89 8.97
N SER A 91 3.68 23.41 9.66
CA SER A 91 3.57 23.33 11.12
C SER A 91 2.38 22.46 11.53
N MET A 92 2.43 21.88 12.73
CA MET A 92 1.33 21.09 13.29
C MET A 92 0.02 21.90 13.37
N ASP A 93 0.12 23.20 13.62
CA ASP A 93 -1.05 24.09 13.68
C ASP A 93 -1.74 24.22 12.32
N ARG A 94 -0.96 24.33 11.24
CA ARG A 94 -1.50 24.37 9.88
C ARG A 94 -2.15 23.05 9.51
N VAL A 95 -1.51 21.93 9.86
CA VAL A 95 -2.11 20.60 9.68
C VAL A 95 -3.43 20.48 10.42
N ALA A 96 -3.51 20.92 11.68
CA ALA A 96 -4.76 20.87 12.45
C ALA A 96 -5.87 21.69 11.78
N ALA A 97 -5.54 22.90 11.31
CA ALA A 97 -6.47 23.76 10.59
C ALA A 97 -6.97 23.11 9.28
N THR A 98 -6.05 22.60 8.46
CA THR A 98 -6.37 21.95 7.17
C THR A 98 -7.14 20.66 7.37
N ALA A 99 -6.84 19.88 8.41
CA ALA A 99 -7.59 18.69 8.78
C ALA A 99 -8.95 19.00 9.43
N GLY A 100 -9.25 20.24 9.81
CA GLY A 100 -10.50 20.59 10.51
C GLY A 100 -10.60 19.95 11.91
N VAL A 101 -9.47 19.83 12.61
CA VAL A 101 -9.40 19.28 13.98
C VAL A 101 -8.74 20.27 14.93
N SER A 102 -9.01 20.12 16.24
CA SER A 102 -8.33 20.96 17.24
C SER A 102 -6.85 20.57 17.37
N LYS A 103 -6.01 21.51 17.81
CA LYS A 103 -4.61 21.19 18.16
C LYS A 103 -4.53 20.07 19.18
N GLN A 104 -5.36 20.10 20.22
CA GLN A 104 -5.41 19.06 21.24
C GLN A 104 -5.73 17.69 20.64
N THR A 105 -6.66 17.62 19.69
CA THR A 105 -6.97 16.39 18.96
C THR A 105 -5.77 15.92 18.14
N LEU A 106 -5.12 16.80 17.38
CA LEU A 106 -3.92 16.44 16.62
C LEU A 106 -2.84 15.85 17.52
N TYR A 107 -2.49 16.55 18.61
CA TYR A 107 -1.44 16.13 19.54
C TYR A 107 -1.81 14.88 20.36
N SER A 108 -3.09 14.56 20.52
CA SER A 108 -3.50 13.28 21.13
C SER A 108 -3.21 12.05 20.26
N TYR A 109 -3.08 12.23 18.93
CA TYR A 109 -2.76 11.16 17.99
C TYR A 109 -1.30 11.17 17.54
N PHE A 110 -0.73 12.37 17.33
CA PHE A 110 0.63 12.53 16.81
C PHE A 110 1.40 13.53 17.66
N LYS A 111 2.44 13.02 18.35
CA LYS A 111 3.24 13.78 19.30
C LYS A 111 3.92 15.00 18.68
N ASP A 112 4.41 14.84 17.45
CA ASP A 112 5.16 15.86 16.72
C ASP A 112 5.03 15.65 15.21
N LYS A 113 5.64 16.56 14.44
CA LYS A 113 5.60 16.57 12.97
C LYS A 113 6.31 15.36 12.36
N GLU A 114 7.33 14.83 13.03
CA GLU A 114 8.07 13.64 12.58
C GLU A 114 7.24 12.36 12.76
N GLY A 115 6.60 12.19 13.91
CA GLY A 115 5.67 11.08 14.17
C GLY A 115 4.48 11.11 13.21
N LEU A 116 3.93 12.30 12.95
CA LEU A 116 2.88 12.49 11.95
C LEU A 116 3.33 12.07 10.54
N PHE A 117 4.53 12.48 10.13
CA PHE A 117 5.07 12.12 8.82
C PHE A 117 5.39 10.62 8.70
N THR A 118 5.90 10.02 9.77
CA THR A 118 6.15 8.58 9.85
C THR A 118 4.86 7.78 9.66
N ALA A 119 3.80 8.16 10.40
CA ALA A 119 2.49 7.54 10.26
C ALA A 119 1.91 7.76 8.85
N LEU A 120 2.15 8.92 8.23
CA LEU A 120 1.73 9.17 6.85
C LEU A 120 2.43 8.22 5.87
N ILE A 121 3.74 7.97 6.02
CA ILE A 121 4.47 6.99 5.21
C ILE A 121 3.89 5.60 5.40
N GLU A 122 3.69 5.16 6.64
CA GLU A 122 3.17 3.82 6.94
C GLU A 122 1.77 3.62 6.35
N ARG A 123 0.90 4.63 6.47
CA ARG A 123 -0.43 4.64 5.84
C ARG A 123 -0.32 4.47 4.32
N ILE A 124 0.50 5.29 3.68
CA ILE A 124 0.72 5.26 2.22
C ILE A 124 1.25 3.91 1.77
N VAL A 125 2.25 3.37 2.47
CA VAL A 125 2.86 2.09 2.10
C VAL A 125 1.85 0.97 2.25
N SER A 126 1.15 0.92 3.38
CA SER A 126 0.11 -0.08 3.64
C SER A 126 -0.98 -0.04 2.58
N GLU A 127 -1.47 1.14 2.21
CA GLU A 127 -2.51 1.31 1.19
C GLU A 127 -2.04 0.84 -0.19
N ARG A 128 -0.81 1.19 -0.60
CA ARG A 128 -0.36 1.05 -2.00
C ARG A 128 0.34 -0.26 -2.31
N PHE A 129 1.04 -0.81 -1.32
CA PHE A 129 1.83 -2.02 -1.48
C PHE A 129 1.17 -3.23 -0.81
N GLN A 130 -0.09 -3.11 -0.39
CA GLN A 130 -0.91 -4.21 0.10
C GLN A 130 -0.84 -5.46 -0.80
N PHE A 131 -0.71 -5.28 -2.12
CA PHE A 131 -0.54 -6.39 -3.05
C PHE A 131 0.76 -7.16 -2.84
N LEU A 132 1.86 -6.54 -2.42
CA LEU A 132 3.11 -7.26 -2.12
C LEU A 132 2.96 -8.16 -0.88
N PHE A 133 2.11 -7.77 0.07
CA PHE A 133 1.92 -8.49 1.34
C PHE A 133 0.86 -9.60 1.27
N ASN A 134 -0.12 -9.48 0.37
CA ASN A 134 -1.30 -10.36 0.34
C ASN A 134 -1.33 -11.35 -0.84
N SER A 135 -0.35 -11.34 -1.74
CA SER A 135 -0.58 -11.90 -3.07
C SER A 135 -0.02 -13.29 -3.33
N GLN A 136 -0.89 -14.10 -3.94
CA GLN A 136 -0.56 -15.23 -4.81
C GLN A 136 0.37 -14.84 -5.97
N ILE A 137 0.63 -13.55 -6.21
CA ILE A 137 1.53 -13.06 -7.27
C ILE A 137 2.93 -13.64 -7.08
N LEU A 138 3.38 -13.89 -5.84
CA LEU A 138 4.70 -14.45 -5.55
C LEU A 138 4.74 -15.99 -5.50
N GLN A 139 3.78 -16.67 -6.14
CA GLN A 139 3.72 -18.14 -6.19
C GLN A 139 3.86 -18.73 -7.59
N GLY A 140 4.06 -17.89 -8.61
CA GLY A 140 4.19 -18.32 -10.00
C GLY A 140 5.65 -18.43 -10.47
N GLU A 141 5.79 -18.77 -11.76
CA GLU A 141 7.08 -18.80 -12.46
C GLU A 141 7.82 -17.45 -12.43
N PRO A 142 9.14 -17.43 -12.16
CA PRO A 142 9.93 -16.20 -12.00
C PRO A 142 9.70 -15.12 -13.05
N GLU A 143 9.67 -15.48 -14.33
CA GLU A 143 9.46 -14.52 -15.40
C GLU A 143 8.12 -13.79 -15.27
N VAL A 144 7.04 -14.55 -15.03
CA VAL A 144 5.67 -14.01 -14.91
C VAL A 144 5.57 -13.13 -13.66
N VAL A 145 6.12 -13.60 -12.54
CA VAL A 145 6.08 -12.88 -11.27
C VAL A 145 6.84 -11.57 -11.35
N LEU A 146 8.10 -11.61 -11.82
CA LEU A 146 8.92 -10.40 -11.93
C LEU A 146 8.27 -9.39 -12.86
N ARG A 147 7.72 -9.83 -14.01
CA ARG A 147 6.96 -8.96 -14.91
C ARG A 147 5.78 -8.32 -14.20
N GLN A 148 4.98 -9.11 -13.51
CA GLN A 148 3.79 -8.61 -12.83
C GLN A 148 4.15 -7.63 -11.71
N VAL A 149 5.21 -7.92 -10.95
CA VAL A 149 5.71 -7.02 -9.90
C VAL A 149 6.15 -5.68 -10.52
N ALA A 150 6.94 -5.69 -11.59
CA ALA A 150 7.38 -4.44 -12.24
C ALA A 150 6.21 -3.63 -12.79
N ILE A 151 5.27 -4.28 -13.50
CA ILE A 151 4.07 -3.63 -14.04
C ILE A 151 3.24 -3.03 -12.91
N THR A 152 3.00 -3.78 -11.83
CA THR A 152 2.18 -3.29 -10.72
C THR A 152 2.87 -2.14 -10.00
N LEU A 153 4.17 -2.21 -9.74
CA LEU A 153 4.94 -1.11 -9.13
C LEU A 153 4.84 0.16 -9.98
N LEU A 154 5.10 0.06 -11.29
CA LEU A 154 4.99 1.18 -12.21
C LEU A 154 3.56 1.73 -12.22
N THR A 155 2.55 0.88 -12.39
CA THR A 155 1.15 1.30 -12.48
C THR A 155 0.68 2.00 -11.21
N GLN A 156 0.99 1.45 -10.03
CA GLN A 156 0.59 2.01 -8.73
C GLN A 156 1.24 3.37 -8.46
N ILE A 157 2.48 3.57 -8.93
CA ILE A 157 3.19 4.83 -8.74
C ILE A 157 2.77 5.86 -9.78
N LEU A 158 2.74 5.48 -11.05
CA LEU A 158 2.49 6.38 -12.19
C LEU A 158 1.06 6.91 -12.23
N ASN A 159 0.09 6.10 -11.81
CA ASN A 159 -1.32 6.50 -11.81
C ASN A 159 -1.69 7.34 -10.58
N ASP A 160 -0.76 7.56 -9.64
CA ASP A 160 -1.01 8.40 -8.47
C ASP A 160 -0.06 9.60 -8.40
N GLN A 161 -0.55 10.72 -8.92
CA GLN A 161 0.16 11.99 -8.91
C GLN A 161 0.49 12.49 -7.49
N LYS A 162 -0.34 12.18 -6.49
CA LYS A 162 -0.08 12.57 -5.10
C LYS A 162 1.09 11.76 -4.53
N TYR A 163 1.16 10.47 -4.84
CA TYR A 163 2.27 9.64 -4.39
C TYR A 163 3.59 10.03 -5.06
N LEU A 164 3.57 10.32 -6.36
CA LEU A 164 4.74 10.88 -7.06
C LEU A 164 5.20 12.22 -6.47
N ALA A 165 4.26 13.11 -6.17
CA ALA A 165 4.56 14.38 -5.50
C ALA A 165 5.15 14.15 -4.09
N PHE A 166 4.63 13.16 -3.37
CA PHE A 166 5.14 12.78 -2.05
C PHE A 166 6.57 12.23 -2.13
N ILE A 167 6.87 11.35 -3.09
CA ILE A 167 8.23 10.86 -3.33
C ILE A 167 9.16 12.03 -3.64
N ARG A 168 8.77 12.94 -4.54
CA ARG A 168 9.53 14.17 -4.85
C ARG A 168 9.84 14.99 -3.60
N LEU A 169 8.85 15.18 -2.72
CA LEU A 169 9.04 15.87 -1.46
C LEU A 169 10.10 15.19 -0.59
N VAL A 170 10.03 13.86 -0.42
CA VAL A 170 11.03 13.11 0.37
C VAL A 170 12.43 13.33 -0.19
N PHE A 171 12.60 13.25 -1.51
CA PHE A 171 13.90 13.50 -2.16
C PHE A 171 14.40 14.92 -1.92
N ALA A 172 13.55 15.92 -2.15
CA ALA A 172 13.91 17.33 -2.01
C ALA A 172 14.33 17.68 -0.57
N GLU A 173 13.67 17.10 0.42
CA GLU A 173 13.92 17.38 1.84
C GLU A 173 15.00 16.47 2.45
N SER A 174 15.42 15.41 1.77
CA SER A 174 16.34 14.38 2.31
C SER A 174 17.69 14.93 2.78
N GLY A 175 18.22 15.97 2.13
CA GLY A 175 19.48 16.61 2.53
C GLY A 175 19.37 17.41 3.83
N ARG A 176 18.20 18.02 4.08
CA ARG A 176 17.94 18.84 5.27
C ARG A 176 17.38 18.01 6.43
N PHE A 177 16.57 17.00 6.11
CA PHE A 177 15.87 16.14 7.05
C PHE A 177 16.10 14.66 6.69
N PRO A 178 17.29 14.11 6.98
CA PRO A 178 17.65 12.74 6.59
C PRO A 178 16.70 11.67 7.14
N HIS A 179 16.08 11.91 8.30
CA HIS A 179 15.14 10.97 8.92
C HIS A 179 13.90 10.72 8.06
N LEU A 180 13.47 11.69 7.24
CA LEU A 180 12.34 11.51 6.31
C LEU A 180 12.65 10.43 5.27
N ALA A 181 13.83 10.53 4.66
CA ALA A 181 14.31 9.55 3.68
C ALA A 181 14.56 8.20 4.34
N GLN A 182 15.13 8.16 5.55
CA GLN A 182 15.34 6.92 6.29
C GLN A 182 14.03 6.21 6.60
N THR A 183 13.01 6.94 7.06
CA THR A 183 11.68 6.39 7.32
C THR A 183 11.00 5.91 6.04
N PHE A 184 11.14 6.65 4.93
CA PHE A 184 10.63 6.22 3.62
C PHE A 184 11.29 4.91 3.14
N ILE A 185 12.62 4.82 3.27
CA ILE A 185 13.37 3.61 2.90
C ILE A 185 12.99 2.44 3.82
N ARG A 186 12.97 2.63 5.14
CA ARG A 186 12.69 1.55 6.09
C ARG A 186 11.26 1.03 5.97
N ASN A 187 10.28 1.93 5.96
CA ASN A 187 8.87 1.56 6.07
C ASN A 187 8.22 1.31 4.71
N GLY A 188 8.83 1.71 3.60
CA GLY A 188 8.33 1.49 2.24
C GLY A 188 9.21 0.57 1.42
N PHE A 189 10.32 1.12 0.92
CA PHE A 189 11.17 0.43 -0.05
C PHE A 189 11.77 -0.87 0.50
N GLY A 190 12.25 -0.85 1.74
CA GLY A 190 12.90 -1.98 2.42
C GLY A 190 12.00 -3.21 2.55
N LEU A 191 10.72 -3.02 2.86
CA LEU A 191 9.76 -4.13 2.93
C LEU A 191 9.57 -4.81 1.57
N GLY A 192 9.43 -4.02 0.50
CA GLY A 192 9.33 -4.55 -0.86
C GLY A 192 10.58 -5.32 -1.28
N ILE A 193 11.77 -4.81 -0.93
CA ILE A 193 13.04 -5.50 -1.17
C ILE A 193 13.09 -6.84 -0.43
N GLN A 194 12.72 -6.87 0.85
CA GLN A 194 12.74 -8.11 1.65
C GLN A 194 11.84 -9.19 1.06
N ILE A 195 10.63 -8.81 0.62
CA ILE A 195 9.67 -9.73 0.00
C ILE A 195 10.24 -10.30 -1.31
N LEU A 196 10.75 -9.44 -2.19
CA LEU A 196 11.35 -9.89 -3.46
C LEU A 196 12.61 -10.73 -3.23
N THR A 197 13.41 -10.40 -2.22
CA THR A 197 14.59 -11.17 -1.83
C THR A 197 14.21 -12.61 -1.45
N GLN A 198 13.17 -12.77 -0.61
CA GLN A 198 12.68 -14.09 -0.21
C GLN A 198 12.16 -14.88 -1.41
N TYR A 199 11.44 -14.22 -2.32
CA TYR A 199 10.98 -14.85 -3.57
C TYR A 199 12.14 -15.32 -4.44
N LEU A 200 13.12 -14.46 -4.73
CA LEU A 200 14.28 -14.84 -5.54
C LEU A 200 15.09 -15.96 -4.89
N ALA A 201 15.25 -15.93 -3.57
CA ALA A 201 15.97 -16.97 -2.83
C ALA A 201 15.25 -18.33 -2.84
N SER A 202 13.93 -18.36 -3.05
CA SER A 202 13.17 -19.62 -3.15
C SER A 202 13.22 -20.27 -4.55
N HIS A 203 13.91 -19.66 -5.52
CA HIS A 203 13.99 -20.10 -6.91
C HIS A 203 15.46 -20.38 -7.33
N PRO A 204 16.06 -21.48 -6.84
CA PRO A 204 17.48 -21.79 -7.09
C PRO A 204 17.83 -22.03 -8.56
N GLU A 205 16.84 -22.35 -9.41
CA GLU A 205 16.99 -22.49 -10.86
C GLU A 205 17.42 -21.19 -11.55
N LEU A 206 17.18 -20.03 -10.93
CA LEU A 206 17.66 -18.72 -11.40
C LEU A 206 19.18 -18.55 -11.26
N LYS A 207 19.85 -19.37 -10.44
CA LYS A 207 21.30 -19.32 -10.19
C LYS A 207 21.81 -17.94 -9.74
N ILE A 208 21.00 -17.20 -8.99
CA ILE A 208 21.36 -15.89 -8.44
C ILE A 208 22.29 -16.08 -7.25
N SER A 209 23.45 -15.43 -7.28
CA SER A 209 24.45 -15.50 -6.21
C SER A 209 24.10 -14.65 -4.99
N ASP A 210 23.44 -13.50 -5.20
CA ASP A 210 22.99 -12.59 -4.14
C ASP A 210 21.54 -12.12 -4.41
N PRO A 211 20.53 -12.84 -3.87
CA PRO A 211 19.12 -12.49 -4.05
C PRO A 211 18.76 -11.08 -3.56
N GLU A 212 19.41 -10.59 -2.50
CA GLU A 212 19.12 -9.27 -1.95
C GLU A 212 19.65 -8.17 -2.88
N ALA A 213 20.88 -8.30 -3.35
CA ALA A 213 21.45 -7.37 -4.32
C ALA A 213 20.63 -7.36 -5.62
N THR A 214 20.21 -8.52 -6.12
CA THR A 214 19.36 -8.61 -7.31
C THR A 214 18.00 -7.94 -7.10
N ALA A 215 17.36 -8.16 -5.94
CA ALA A 215 16.10 -7.48 -5.61
C ALA A 215 16.26 -5.94 -5.57
N ARG A 216 17.36 -5.46 -4.99
CA ARG A 216 17.70 -4.02 -4.94
C ARG A 216 17.95 -3.44 -6.33
N ILE A 217 18.66 -4.16 -7.20
CA ILE A 217 18.90 -3.74 -8.60
C ILE A 217 17.58 -3.68 -9.35
N PHE A 218 16.72 -4.69 -9.21
CA PHE A 218 15.42 -4.74 -9.87
C PHE A 218 14.52 -3.57 -9.46
N ALA A 219 14.24 -3.42 -8.16
CA ALA A 219 13.38 -2.35 -7.66
C ALA A 219 14.02 -0.97 -7.85
N GLY A 220 15.34 -0.87 -7.72
CA GLY A 220 16.11 0.34 -7.97
C GLY A 220 16.03 0.79 -9.42
N SER A 221 16.03 -0.13 -10.38
CA SER A 221 15.88 0.19 -11.80
C SER A 221 14.47 0.70 -12.13
N VAL A 222 13.44 0.09 -11.55
CA VAL A 222 12.06 0.58 -11.65
C VAL A 222 11.93 1.98 -11.05
N MET A 223 12.49 2.20 -9.86
CA MET A 223 12.49 3.52 -9.22
C MET A 223 13.29 4.55 -10.02
N SER A 224 14.45 4.17 -10.54
CA SER A 224 15.29 5.04 -11.37
C SER A 224 14.53 5.46 -12.62
N TYR A 225 13.81 4.55 -13.29
CA TYR A 225 12.97 4.87 -14.43
C TYR A 225 11.89 5.90 -14.08
N ILE A 226 11.18 5.70 -12.97
CA ILE A 226 10.14 6.63 -12.52
C ILE A 226 10.75 8.02 -12.26
N MET A 227 11.90 8.07 -11.58
CA MET A 227 12.60 9.32 -11.31
C MET A 227 13.03 10.02 -12.60
N THR A 228 13.74 9.33 -13.49
CA THR A 228 14.31 9.96 -14.68
C THR A 228 13.25 10.29 -15.72
N MET A 229 12.33 9.36 -16.02
CA MET A 229 11.34 9.55 -17.09
C MET A 229 10.21 10.49 -16.66
N GLU A 230 9.71 10.36 -15.43
CA GLU A 230 8.51 11.09 -14.98
C GLU A 230 8.84 12.28 -14.09
N MET A 231 9.65 12.11 -13.04
CA MET A 231 9.93 13.21 -12.12
C MET A 231 10.88 14.25 -12.71
N LEU A 232 11.84 13.83 -13.53
CA LEU A 232 12.83 14.69 -14.18
C LEU A 232 12.53 14.95 -15.66
N HIS A 233 11.31 14.63 -16.12
CA HIS A 233 10.84 14.90 -17.48
C HIS A 233 11.68 14.25 -18.60
N GLY A 234 12.45 13.20 -18.29
CA GLY A 234 13.30 12.50 -19.26
C GLY A 234 12.54 11.90 -20.44
N LYS A 235 11.24 11.62 -20.30
CA LYS A 235 10.39 11.15 -21.40
C LYS A 235 10.34 12.08 -22.61
N TYR A 236 10.70 13.36 -22.45
CA TYR A 236 10.77 14.33 -23.55
C TYR A 236 12.18 14.53 -24.11
N THR A 237 13.21 14.03 -23.43
CA THR A 237 14.62 14.27 -23.79
C THR A 237 15.35 13.00 -24.21
N MET A 238 15.10 11.89 -23.52
CA MET A 238 15.69 10.58 -23.77
C MET A 238 14.64 9.50 -23.47
N PRO A 239 13.61 9.35 -24.33
CA PRO A 239 12.49 8.46 -24.05
C PRO A 239 12.92 7.00 -23.98
N MET A 240 12.38 6.30 -22.99
CA MET A 240 12.42 4.84 -22.86
C MET A 240 11.02 4.38 -22.46
N SER A 241 10.49 3.33 -23.10
CA SER A 241 9.21 2.76 -22.68
C SER A 241 9.39 1.89 -21.43
N SER A 242 8.34 1.80 -20.61
CA SER A 242 8.29 0.91 -19.45
C SER A 242 8.45 -0.55 -19.87
N ASP A 243 7.85 -0.95 -20.99
CA ASP A 243 7.95 -2.33 -21.49
C ASP A 243 9.38 -2.71 -21.81
N ARG A 244 10.12 -1.82 -22.48
CA ARG A 244 11.54 -2.03 -22.78
C ARG A 244 12.38 -2.17 -21.51
N LEU A 245 12.06 -1.40 -20.46
CA LEU A 245 12.73 -1.54 -19.15
C LEU A 245 12.44 -2.91 -18.54
N ILE A 246 11.16 -3.29 -18.48
CA ILE A 246 10.70 -4.53 -17.87
C ILE A 246 11.32 -5.73 -18.58
N ASP A 247 11.26 -5.78 -19.92
CA ASP A 247 11.84 -6.85 -20.72
C ASP A 247 13.35 -6.97 -20.48
N SER A 248 14.06 -5.83 -20.44
CA SER A 248 15.51 -5.83 -20.18
C SER A 248 15.84 -6.35 -18.77
N LEU A 249 15.07 -5.95 -17.75
CA LEU A 249 15.29 -6.41 -16.37
C LEU A 249 15.02 -7.90 -16.21
N ILE A 250 13.96 -8.40 -16.83
CA ILE A 250 13.63 -9.84 -16.79
C ILE A 250 14.74 -10.62 -17.48
N ASN A 251 15.16 -10.23 -18.68
CA ASN A 251 16.20 -10.93 -19.42
C ASN A 251 17.57 -10.96 -18.71
N LEU A 252 17.85 -9.99 -17.84
CA LEU A 252 19.06 -9.97 -17.02
C LEU A 252 19.00 -10.92 -15.82
N ILE A 253 17.80 -11.25 -15.34
CA ILE A 253 17.59 -12.10 -14.16
C ILE A 253 17.28 -13.55 -14.57
N ILE A 254 16.50 -13.73 -15.63
CA ILE A 254 16.11 -15.05 -16.13
C ILE A 254 17.26 -15.63 -16.96
N PRO A 255 17.75 -16.83 -16.63
CA PRO A 255 18.77 -17.52 -17.42
C PRO A 255 18.28 -17.74 -18.85
N GLN A 256 19.09 -17.39 -19.85
CA GLN A 256 18.76 -17.64 -21.24
C GLN A 256 18.91 -19.14 -21.55
N PRO A 257 17.99 -19.76 -22.30
CA PRO A 257 18.15 -21.13 -22.75
C PRO A 257 19.43 -21.24 -23.61
N SER A 258 20.22 -22.28 -23.32
CA SER A 258 21.47 -22.59 -24.03
C SER A 258 21.22 -23.11 -25.44
#